data_AF-A0A7R9X1B0-F1
#
_entry.id   AF-A0A7R9X1B0-F1
#
_cell.length_a   1.000
_cell.length_b   1.000
_cell.length_c   1.000
_cell.angle_alpha   90.00
_cell.angle_beta   90.00
_cell.angle_gamma   90.00
#
_symmetry.space_group_name_H-M   'P 1'
#
loop_
_entity.id
_entity.type
_entity.pdbx_description
1 polymer ?
#
loop_
_entity_poly.entity_id
_entity_poly.type
_entity_poly.pdbx_seq_one_letter_code
_entity_poly.pdbx_strand_id
1 'polypeptide(L)'
;FIPRQPSAASATTIARSADACNNAQNHGHPASWKAAKTSSTAVRSADDSTQPSLSDSEQTVHDFLRHLHTSDLPFRIVVIGNGAILESTNVMGPKFKLNQSPKSGKNLVTFAADDASFEFHVMVADVAKVVLSERASPVDPDKTMRVLRMSNAESKPICSLILADQSEAAAKWFGGMVEKYGQEFEP
;
A
#
# COMPACT_ATOMS: atom_id res chain seq x y z
N PHE A 1 7.93 12.62 -50.87
CA PHE A 1 8.96 13.29 -51.69
C PHE A 1 9.03 14.75 -51.24
N ILE A 2 10.07 15.32 -50.64
CA ILE A 2 11.42 14.95 -50.21
C ILE A 2 11.63 15.73 -48.88
N PRO A 3 12.44 15.23 -47.92
CA PRO A 3 12.49 15.67 -46.53
C PRO A 3 13.57 16.74 -46.28
N ARG A 4 13.54 17.40 -45.12
CA ARG A 4 14.76 17.95 -44.49
C ARG A 4 14.80 17.67 -42.99
N GLN A 5 15.97 17.19 -42.62
CA GLN A 5 16.41 16.65 -41.34
C GLN A 5 16.95 17.75 -40.39
N PRO A 6 17.34 17.40 -39.14
CA PRO A 6 17.44 18.32 -38.01
C PRO A 6 18.80 19.01 -37.90
N SER A 7 18.81 20.16 -37.21
CA SER A 7 20.02 20.88 -36.80
C SER A 7 20.45 20.43 -35.41
N ALA A 8 21.65 19.86 -35.34
CA ALA A 8 22.39 19.59 -34.12
C ALA A 8 23.08 20.86 -33.58
N ALA A 9 23.08 21.03 -32.25
CA ALA A 9 24.05 21.84 -31.51
C ALA A 9 24.14 21.20 -30.11
N SER A 10 25.17 20.40 -29.88
CA SER A 10 26.44 20.79 -29.24
C SER A 10 26.41 20.57 -27.73
N ALA A 11 27.12 19.52 -27.35
CA ALA A 11 27.47 19.15 -25.99
C ALA A 11 28.36 20.23 -25.35
N THR A 12 28.08 20.55 -24.10
CA THR A 12 29.06 21.13 -23.18
C THR A 12 29.20 20.20 -21.99
N THR A 13 30.30 19.46 -22.01
CA THR A 13 30.90 18.75 -20.88
C THR A 13 31.50 19.77 -19.92
N ILE A 14 31.12 19.77 -18.64
CA ILE A 14 31.99 20.21 -17.55
C ILE A 14 32.01 19.14 -16.48
N ALA A 15 33.22 18.67 -16.19
CA ALA A 15 33.55 17.66 -15.21
C ALA A 15 33.80 18.30 -13.83
N ARG A 16 33.45 17.51 -12.79
CA ARG A 16 34.08 17.34 -11.47
C ARG A 16 34.41 18.59 -10.62
N SER A 17 33.87 18.59 -9.39
CA SER A 17 34.73 18.50 -8.21
C SER A 17 33.96 17.83 -7.06
N ALA A 18 34.60 16.83 -6.47
CA ALA A 18 34.25 16.26 -5.17
C ALA A 18 35.19 16.92 -4.16
N ASP A 19 34.64 17.54 -3.13
CA ASP A 19 35.39 17.86 -1.92
C ASP A 19 34.56 17.46 -0.70
N ALA A 20 35.03 16.40 -0.07
CA ALA A 20 34.67 16.02 1.28
C ALA A 20 35.48 16.89 2.24
N CYS A 21 34.81 17.50 3.22
CA CYS A 21 35.46 17.95 4.44
C CYS A 21 34.61 17.53 5.64
N ASN A 22 35.12 16.51 6.34
CA ASN A 22 34.87 16.26 7.76
C ASN A 22 35.03 17.55 8.56
N ASN A 23 34.12 17.82 9.49
CA ASN A 23 34.55 18.35 10.78
C ASN A 23 33.63 17.86 11.90
N ALA A 24 34.20 17.00 12.73
CA ALA A 24 33.66 16.68 14.04
C ALA A 24 34.05 17.80 15.00
N GLN A 25 33.11 18.34 15.76
CA GLN A 25 33.40 18.73 17.14
C GLN A 25 32.15 18.82 18.01
N ASN A 26 32.34 18.21 19.16
CA ASN A 26 31.44 17.93 20.26
C ASN A 26 31.26 19.17 21.17
N HIS A 27 30.32 19.06 22.12
CA HIS A 27 30.15 19.82 23.37
C HIS A 27 28.99 20.85 23.43
N GLY A 28 27.94 20.47 24.17
CA GLY A 28 26.93 21.41 24.68
C GLY A 28 25.66 20.78 25.27
N HIS A 29 25.78 19.95 26.33
CA HIS A 29 24.69 19.76 27.31
C HIS A 29 25.21 20.32 28.65
N PRO A 30 24.38 21.01 29.47
CA PRO A 30 23.29 20.33 30.14
C PRO A 30 22.01 21.17 30.33
N ALA A 31 20.86 20.53 30.16
CA ALA A 31 19.61 21.01 30.77
C ALA A 31 18.93 19.80 31.41
N SER A 32 19.05 19.76 32.74
CA SER A 32 18.44 18.80 33.63
C SER A 32 16.92 18.96 33.58
N TRP A 33 16.21 17.99 33.01
CA TRP A 33 14.77 17.82 33.26
C TRP A 33 14.56 16.62 34.15
N LYS A 34 13.81 16.89 35.22
CA LYS A 34 13.60 16.06 36.40
C LYS A 34 12.94 14.73 36.03
N ALA A 35 13.44 13.66 36.64
CA ALA A 35 12.80 12.36 36.71
C ALA A 35 11.40 12.50 37.34
N ALA A 36 10.37 12.15 36.58
CA ALA A 36 9.06 11.82 37.12
C ALA A 36 9.00 10.31 37.38
N LYS A 37 8.52 9.99 38.58
CA LYS A 37 8.44 8.65 39.17
C LYS A 37 7.61 7.68 38.31
N THR A 38 8.18 6.49 38.14
CA THR A 38 7.52 5.17 38.12
C THR A 38 5.99 5.17 38.25
N SER A 39 5.32 4.77 37.17
CA SER A 39 4.21 3.82 37.28
C SER A 39 4.48 2.70 36.28
N SER A 40 5.06 1.62 36.79
CA SER A 40 5.19 0.35 36.08
C SER A 40 3.80 -0.27 35.98
N THR A 41 3.00 0.19 35.03
CA THR A 41 1.91 -0.65 34.52
C THR A 41 2.59 -1.76 33.74
N ALA A 42 2.72 -2.92 34.38
CA ALA A 42 3.04 -4.16 33.70
C ALA A 42 2.01 -4.33 32.58
N VAL A 43 2.42 -3.99 31.35
CA VAL A 43 1.76 -4.47 30.15
C VAL A 43 1.97 -5.97 30.22
N ARG A 44 0.95 -6.67 30.69
CA ARG A 44 0.86 -8.11 30.52
C ARG A 44 1.00 -8.33 29.02
N SER A 45 2.15 -8.85 28.61
CA SER A 45 2.29 -9.53 27.34
C SER A 45 1.29 -10.68 27.38
N ALA A 46 0.07 -10.40 26.93
CA ALA A 46 -0.88 -11.41 26.52
C ALA A 46 -0.32 -11.97 25.21
N ASP A 47 0.67 -12.83 25.35
CA ASP A 47 1.06 -13.82 24.36
C ASP A 47 0.00 -14.93 24.38
N ASP A 48 -1.26 -14.53 24.17
CA ASP A 48 -2.37 -15.45 23.96
C ASP A 48 -2.57 -15.50 22.46
N SER A 49 -1.94 -16.51 21.87
CA SER A 49 -1.89 -16.82 20.43
C SER A 49 -3.25 -17.27 19.89
N THR A 50 -4.33 -16.60 20.28
CA THR A 50 -5.66 -16.82 19.74
C THR A 50 -5.76 -16.00 18.46
N GLN A 51 -5.33 -16.60 17.34
CA GLN A 51 -5.55 -16.03 16.01
C GLN A 51 -7.03 -15.61 15.89
N PRO A 52 -7.32 -14.40 15.36
CA PRO A 52 -8.70 -13.97 15.20
C PRO A 52 -9.45 -14.97 14.33
N SER A 53 -10.60 -15.46 14.81
CA SER A 53 -11.49 -16.26 13.95
C SER A 53 -12.16 -15.33 12.93
N LEU A 54 -12.22 -15.80 11.69
CA LEU A 54 -12.87 -15.09 10.57
C LEU A 54 -14.21 -15.76 10.26
N SER A 55 -15.22 -14.96 9.93
CA SER A 55 -16.39 -15.48 9.22
C SER A 55 -16.01 -15.93 7.80
N ASP A 56 -16.88 -16.68 7.12
CA ASP A 56 -16.64 -17.09 5.73
C ASP A 56 -16.45 -15.88 4.80
N SER A 57 -17.19 -14.80 5.03
CA SER A 57 -17.07 -13.55 4.29
C SER A 57 -15.75 -12.84 4.56
N GLU A 58 -15.35 -12.73 5.82
CA GLU A 58 -14.06 -12.16 6.20
C GLU A 58 -12.89 -13.00 5.67
N GLN A 59 -13.03 -14.33 5.66
CA GLN A 59 -12.05 -15.26 5.12
C GLN A 59 -11.87 -15.05 3.61
N THR A 60 -12.96 -14.86 2.86
CA THR A 60 -12.93 -14.59 1.42
C THR A 60 -12.16 -13.31 1.10
N VAL A 61 -12.43 -12.22 1.84
CA VAL A 61 -11.70 -10.95 1.71
C VAL A 61 -10.24 -11.12 2.10
N HIS A 62 -9.96 -11.79 3.21
CA HIS A 62 -8.61 -12.05 3.67
C HIS A 62 -7.79 -12.86 2.65
N ASP A 63 -8.38 -13.87 2.01
CA ASP A 63 -7.73 -14.66 0.96
C ASP A 63 -7.49 -13.84 -0.30
N PHE A 64 -8.44 -12.97 -0.66
CA PHE A 64 -8.25 -12.00 -1.74
C PHE A 64 -7.05 -11.09 -1.45
N LEU A 65 -6.99 -10.50 -0.25
CA LEU A 65 -5.87 -9.65 0.19
C LEU A 65 -4.54 -10.42 0.24
N ARG A 66 -4.57 -11.70 0.60
CA ARG A 66 -3.40 -12.57 0.59
C ARG A 66 -2.85 -12.77 -0.81
N HIS A 67 -3.69 -12.89 -1.85
CA HIS A 67 -3.18 -12.94 -3.22
C HIS A 67 -2.47 -11.65 -3.65
N LEU A 68 -2.91 -10.48 -3.14
CA LEU A 68 -2.19 -9.22 -3.39
C LEU A 68 -0.80 -9.27 -2.76
N HIS A 69 -0.72 -9.74 -1.50
CA HIS A 69 0.53 -9.89 -0.78
C HIS A 69 1.52 -10.80 -1.51
N THR A 70 1.07 -11.96 -1.97
CA THR A 70 1.92 -12.96 -2.62
C THR A 70 2.20 -12.71 -4.10
N SER A 71 1.68 -11.61 -4.67
CA SER A 71 1.86 -11.31 -6.09
C SER A 71 3.22 -10.70 -6.42
N ASP A 72 3.92 -10.12 -5.44
CA ASP A 72 5.10 -9.27 -5.62
C ASP A 72 4.89 -8.08 -6.59
N LEU A 73 3.64 -7.77 -6.96
CA LEU A 73 3.33 -6.67 -7.86
C LEU A 73 3.14 -5.36 -7.08
N PRO A 74 3.58 -4.22 -7.65
CA PRO A 74 3.33 -2.92 -7.05
C PRO A 74 1.89 -2.46 -7.31
N PHE A 75 1.24 -1.94 -6.27
CA PHE A 75 -0.08 -1.33 -6.36
C PHE A 75 -0.02 0.13 -5.92
N ARG A 76 -0.62 1.02 -6.70
CA ARG A 76 -0.98 2.36 -6.25
C ARG A 76 -2.25 2.26 -5.40
N ILE A 77 -2.08 2.49 -4.11
CA ILE A 77 -3.11 2.49 -3.09
C ILE A 77 -3.71 3.87 -3.05
N VAL A 78 -5.03 3.96 -3.15
CA VAL A 78 -5.78 5.22 -3.10
C VAL A 78 -6.81 5.12 -1.99
N VAL A 79 -6.65 5.95 -0.97
CA VAL A 79 -7.59 6.08 0.14
C VAL A 79 -8.15 7.50 0.12
N ILE A 80 -9.47 7.62 0.12
CA ILE A 80 -10.17 8.90 0.06
C ILE A 80 -10.70 9.21 1.45
N GLY A 81 -10.10 10.22 2.09
CA GLY A 81 -10.59 10.79 3.35
C GLY A 81 -11.53 11.96 3.10
N ASN A 82 -12.03 12.55 4.18
CA ASN A 82 -12.85 13.76 4.10
C ASN A 82 -11.94 14.97 3.79
N GLY A 83 -11.90 15.39 2.52
CA GLY A 83 -11.15 16.57 2.06
C GLY A 83 -9.70 16.30 1.64
N ALA A 84 -9.24 15.04 1.66
CA ALA A 84 -7.91 14.66 1.22
C ALA A 84 -7.90 13.28 0.56
N ILE A 85 -7.00 13.10 -0.40
CA ILE A 85 -6.72 11.81 -1.02
C ILE A 85 -5.29 11.45 -0.65
N LEU A 86 -5.11 10.26 -0.09
CA LEU A 86 -3.79 9.68 0.13
C LEU A 86 -3.53 8.67 -0.98
N GLU A 87 -2.36 8.81 -1.61
CA GLU A 87 -1.89 7.87 -2.60
C GLU A 87 -0.47 7.43 -2.30
N SER A 88 -0.20 6.14 -2.45
CA SER A 88 1.15 5.58 -2.33
C SER A 88 1.29 4.38 -3.25
N THR A 89 2.48 4.14 -3.80
CA THR A 89 2.74 2.99 -4.67
C THR A 89 3.71 2.06 -3.97
N ASN A 90 3.25 0.88 -3.58
CA ASN A 90 4.06 -0.10 -2.85
C ASN A 90 3.75 -1.52 -3.32
N VAL A 91 4.72 -2.42 -3.12
CA VAL A 91 4.44 -3.85 -3.05
C VAL A 91 3.72 -4.12 -1.72
N MET A 92 2.74 -5.01 -1.74
CA MET A 92 1.90 -5.32 -0.57
C MET A 92 2.63 -6.24 0.41
N GLY A 93 3.66 -5.75 1.11
CA GLY A 93 4.48 -6.56 2.01
C GLY A 93 5.78 -5.86 2.42
N PRO A 94 6.71 -6.58 3.07
CA PRO A 94 6.75 -8.04 3.27
C PRO A 94 5.91 -8.55 4.46
N LYS A 95 5.37 -7.67 5.32
CA LYS A 95 4.54 -8.11 6.44
C LYS A 95 3.07 -8.18 6.02
N PHE A 96 2.44 -9.32 6.28
CA PHE A 96 0.99 -9.53 6.13
C PHE A 96 0.46 -10.12 7.43
N LYS A 97 -0.36 -9.36 8.18
CA LYS A 97 -0.84 -9.76 9.50
C LYS A 97 -2.35 -9.60 9.62
N LEU A 98 -3.01 -10.65 10.11
CA LEU A 98 -4.39 -10.57 10.58
C LEU A 98 -4.39 -10.18 12.06
N ASN A 99 -5.12 -9.11 12.40
CA ASN A 99 -5.25 -8.58 13.75
C ASN A 99 -6.70 -8.11 13.99
N GLN A 100 -6.96 -7.58 15.19
CA GLN A 100 -8.21 -6.87 15.49
C GLN A 100 -7.93 -5.39 15.74
N SER A 101 -8.88 -4.54 15.32
CA SER A 101 -8.84 -3.12 15.62
C SER A 101 -8.97 -2.88 17.12
N PRO A 102 -8.06 -2.13 17.76
CA PRO A 102 -8.19 -1.80 19.18
C PRO A 102 -9.40 -0.91 19.45
N LYS A 103 -9.93 -0.23 18.43
CA LYS A 103 -11.07 0.69 18.56
C LYS A 103 -12.41 -0.01 18.44
N SER A 104 -12.54 -0.95 17.51
CA SER A 104 -13.83 -1.57 17.19
C SER A 104 -13.89 -3.07 17.48
N GLY A 105 -12.77 -3.72 17.78
CA GLY A 105 -12.66 -5.18 17.89
C GLY A 105 -12.79 -5.94 16.56
N LYS A 106 -13.04 -5.23 15.45
CA LYS A 106 -13.24 -5.85 14.13
C LYS A 106 -11.92 -6.38 13.57
N ASN A 107 -12.02 -7.48 12.82
CA ASN A 107 -10.89 -8.07 12.13
C ASN A 107 -10.35 -7.11 11.06
N LEU A 108 -9.01 -6.99 11.00
CA LEU A 108 -8.30 -6.19 10.01
C LEU A 108 -7.05 -6.92 9.52
N VAL A 109 -6.71 -6.67 8.27
CA VAL A 109 -5.45 -7.11 7.66
C VAL A 109 -4.51 -5.90 7.58
N THR A 110 -3.26 -6.11 7.96
CA THR A 110 -2.18 -5.13 7.86
C THR A 110 -1.14 -5.57 6.85
N PHE A 111 -0.88 -4.70 5.86
CA PHE A 111 0.32 -4.73 5.04
C PHE A 111 1.32 -3.73 5.61
N ALA A 112 2.57 -4.13 5.80
CA ALA A 112 3.59 -3.22 6.32
C ALA A 112 4.98 -3.49 5.73
N ALA A 113 5.74 -2.41 5.57
CA ALA A 113 7.16 -2.47 5.25
C ALA A 113 7.98 -2.95 6.47
N ASP A 114 9.17 -3.49 6.22
CA ASP A 114 10.06 -3.93 7.31
C ASP A 114 10.55 -2.76 8.16
N ASP A 115 10.86 -1.65 7.51
CA ASP A 115 11.38 -0.41 8.09
C ASP A 115 10.29 0.53 8.67
N ALA A 116 9.03 0.10 8.65
CA ALA A 116 7.87 0.88 9.09
C ALA A 116 7.66 2.21 8.34
N SER A 117 8.26 2.38 7.15
CA SER A 117 8.02 3.55 6.29
C SER A 117 6.59 3.59 5.74
N PHE A 118 5.92 2.44 5.72
CA PHE A 118 4.59 2.26 5.18
C PHE A 118 3.82 1.20 5.96
N GLU A 119 2.57 1.54 6.32
CA GLU A 119 1.56 0.60 6.81
C GLU A 119 0.22 0.90 6.15
N PHE A 120 -0.52 -0.16 5.82
CA PHE A 120 -1.86 -0.07 5.26
C PHE A 120 -2.76 -1.12 5.89
N HIS A 121 -3.86 -0.65 6.46
CA HIS A 121 -4.82 -1.49 7.17
C HIS A 121 -6.14 -1.54 6.42
N VAL A 122 -6.68 -2.74 6.25
CA VAL A 122 -8.01 -2.98 5.68
C VAL A 122 -8.85 -3.67 6.75
N MET A 123 -9.94 -3.04 7.18
CA MET A 123 -10.95 -3.67 8.03
C MET A 123 -11.72 -4.69 7.20
N VAL A 124 -11.32 -5.97 7.26
CA VAL A 124 -11.92 -7.02 6.43
C VAL A 124 -13.40 -7.22 6.75
N ALA A 125 -13.78 -7.03 8.02
CA ALA A 125 -15.17 -7.05 8.49
C ALA A 125 -16.07 -5.98 7.86
N ASP A 126 -15.49 -4.90 7.33
CA ASP A 126 -16.24 -3.79 6.76
C ASP A 126 -16.35 -3.88 5.23
N VAL A 127 -15.66 -4.82 4.58
CA VAL A 127 -15.72 -5.01 3.13
C VAL A 127 -16.98 -5.80 2.78
N ALA A 128 -17.91 -5.19 2.07
CA ALA A 128 -19.13 -5.84 1.60
C ALA A 128 -19.09 -6.16 0.11
N LYS A 129 -18.22 -5.51 -0.65
CA LYS A 129 -18.13 -5.70 -2.10
C LYS A 129 -16.74 -5.37 -2.61
N VAL A 130 -16.27 -6.18 -3.56
CA VAL A 130 -15.02 -5.96 -4.28
C VAL A 130 -15.30 -5.98 -5.78
N VAL A 131 -14.77 -4.98 -6.50
CA VAL A 131 -14.91 -4.85 -7.95
C VAL A 131 -13.54 -4.81 -8.61
N LEU A 132 -13.32 -5.69 -9.59
CA LEU A 132 -12.14 -5.76 -10.44
C LEU A 132 -12.53 -5.22 -11.82
N SER A 133 -11.86 -4.17 -12.29
CA SER A 133 -12.16 -3.58 -13.59
C SER A 133 -10.90 -3.17 -14.35
N GLU A 134 -10.95 -3.34 -15.67
CA GLU A 134 -10.03 -2.70 -16.61
C GLU A 134 -10.67 -1.47 -17.22
N ARG A 135 -9.94 -0.36 -17.28
CA ARG A 135 -10.44 0.92 -17.85
C ARG A 135 -9.30 1.62 -18.58
N ALA A 136 -9.61 2.38 -19.62
CA ALA A 136 -8.63 3.29 -20.21
C ALA A 136 -8.18 4.34 -19.17
N SER A 137 -6.90 4.70 -19.16
CA SER A 137 -6.40 5.74 -18.27
C SER A 137 -6.98 7.10 -18.70
N PRO A 138 -7.45 7.93 -17.76
CA PRO A 138 -7.97 9.26 -18.09
C PRO A 138 -6.87 10.23 -18.54
N VAL A 139 -5.60 9.90 -18.28
CA VAL A 139 -4.44 10.74 -18.63
C VAL A 139 -3.73 10.22 -19.88
N ASP A 140 -3.81 8.91 -20.14
CA ASP A 140 -3.13 8.25 -21.25
C ASP A 140 -4.07 7.19 -21.87
N PRO A 141 -4.81 7.52 -22.95
CA PRO A 141 -5.81 6.63 -23.54
C PRO A 141 -5.26 5.28 -24.01
N ASP A 142 -3.96 5.19 -24.32
CA ASP A 142 -3.29 3.97 -24.78
C ASP A 142 -2.94 3.03 -23.61
N LYS A 143 -3.12 3.49 -22.37
CA LYS A 143 -2.84 2.73 -21.15
C LYS A 143 -4.10 2.16 -20.53
N THR A 144 -4.11 0.85 -20.27
CA THR A 144 -5.17 0.18 -19.50
C THR A 144 -4.85 0.19 -18.00
N MET A 145 -5.72 0.79 -17.21
CA MET A 145 -5.70 0.71 -15.75
C MET A 145 -6.44 -0.53 -15.27
N ARG A 146 -5.80 -1.31 -14.39
CA ARG A 146 -6.39 -2.44 -13.67
C ARG A 146 -6.67 -2.03 -12.23
N VAL A 147 -7.95 -1.92 -11.89
CA VAL A 147 -8.44 -1.33 -10.64
C VAL A 147 -9.20 -2.37 -9.84
N LEU A 148 -8.80 -2.55 -8.58
CA LEU A 148 -9.50 -3.32 -7.57
C LEU A 148 -10.10 -2.34 -6.56
N ARG A 149 -11.42 -2.32 -6.39
CA ARG A 149 -12.11 -1.38 -5.51
C ARG A 149 -12.86 -2.13 -4.43
N MET A 150 -12.67 -1.74 -3.18
CA MET A 150 -13.42 -2.28 -2.04
C MET A 150 -14.40 -1.22 -1.53
N SER A 151 -15.62 -1.64 -1.24
CA SER A 151 -16.65 -0.80 -0.62
C SER A 151 -17.33 -1.50 0.55
N ASN A 152 -17.87 -0.69 1.47
CA ASN A 152 -18.64 -1.19 2.59
C ASN A 152 -20.11 -1.45 2.22
N ALA A 153 -20.90 -1.90 3.20
CA ALA A 153 -22.32 -2.22 3.01
C ALA A 153 -23.18 -1.01 2.56
N GLU A 154 -22.71 0.22 2.78
CA GLU A 154 -23.35 1.46 2.32
C GLU A 154 -22.87 1.87 0.91
N SER A 155 -22.15 0.99 0.20
CA SER A 155 -21.49 1.28 -1.07
C SER A 155 -20.48 2.43 -1.02
N LYS A 156 -20.03 2.83 0.17
CA LYS A 156 -18.97 3.84 0.33
C LYS A 156 -17.61 3.20 0.07
N PRO A 157 -16.71 3.89 -0.66
CA PRO A 157 -15.39 3.35 -0.96
C PRO A 157 -14.56 3.24 0.32
N ILE A 158 -13.91 2.08 0.51
CA ILE A 158 -12.89 1.86 1.55
C ILE A 158 -11.53 2.24 0.98
N CYS A 159 -11.17 1.62 -0.14
CA CYS A 159 -9.95 1.93 -0.88
C CYS A 159 -10.09 1.53 -2.35
N SER A 160 -9.18 2.03 -3.18
CA SER A 160 -8.92 1.49 -4.52
C SER A 160 -7.45 1.14 -4.65
N LEU A 161 -7.17 0.00 -5.25
CA LEU A 161 -5.84 -0.49 -5.57
C LEU A 161 -5.72 -0.51 -7.08
N ILE A 162 -4.69 0.13 -7.61
CA ILE A 162 -4.43 0.19 -9.04
C ILE A 162 -3.13 -0.54 -9.29
N LEU A 163 -3.16 -1.59 -10.12
CA LEU A 163 -1.94 -2.30 -10.49
C LEU A 163 -1.01 -1.35 -11.24
N ALA A 164 0.15 -1.06 -10.65
CA ALA A 164 1.09 -0.07 -11.20
C ALA A 164 1.89 -0.67 -12.37
N ASP A 165 2.16 -1.98 -12.30
CA ASP A 165 2.82 -2.72 -13.39
C ASP A 165 1.90 -2.86 -14.62
N GLN A 166 2.46 -2.56 -15.79
CA GLN A 166 1.80 -2.61 -17.10
C GLN A 166 2.26 -3.81 -17.94
N SER A 167 3.10 -4.68 -17.38
CA SER A 167 3.60 -5.88 -18.05
C SER A 167 2.48 -6.87 -18.40
N GLU A 168 2.75 -7.74 -19.36
CA GLU A 168 1.86 -8.87 -19.69
C GLU A 168 1.71 -9.84 -18.51
N ALA A 169 2.75 -9.97 -17.67
CA ALA A 169 2.70 -10.79 -16.46
C ALA A 169 1.68 -10.24 -15.45
N ALA A 170 1.69 -8.92 -15.23
CA ALA A 170 0.72 -8.23 -14.41
C ALA A 170 -0.72 -8.34 -14.97
N ALA A 171 -0.86 -8.23 -16.30
CA ALA A 171 -2.14 -8.43 -16.98
C ALA A 171 -2.68 -9.86 -16.79
N LYS A 172 -1.83 -10.87 -16.97
CA LYS A 172 -2.17 -12.28 -16.76
C LYS A 172 -2.56 -12.56 -15.31
N TRP A 173 -1.81 -12.02 -14.36
CA TRP A 173 -2.14 -12.14 -12.93
C TRP A 173 -3.51 -11.54 -12.63
N PHE A 174 -3.80 -10.35 -13.14
CA PHE A 174 -5.11 -9.71 -12.96
C PHE A 174 -6.23 -10.52 -13.60
N GLY A 175 -6.02 -11.05 -14.81
CA GLY A 175 -6.96 -11.97 -15.47
C GLY A 175 -7.27 -13.21 -14.61
N GLY A 176 -6.25 -13.80 -13.98
CA GLY A 176 -6.44 -14.92 -13.04
C GLY A 176 -7.23 -14.54 -11.79
N MET A 177 -7.08 -13.32 -11.28
CA MET A 177 -7.92 -12.81 -10.19
C MET A 177 -9.38 -12.65 -10.62
N VAL A 178 -9.63 -12.13 -11.83
CA VAL A 178 -10.98 -12.01 -12.39
C VAL A 178 -11.60 -13.38 -12.67
N GLU A 179 -10.83 -14.36 -13.14
CA GLU A 179 -11.30 -15.74 -13.32
C GLU A 179 -11.69 -16.38 -11.99
N LYS A 180 -10.87 -16.17 -10.95
CA LYS A 180 -11.07 -16.77 -9.62
C LYS A 180 -12.25 -16.16 -8.85
N TYR A 181 -12.40 -14.83 -8.90
CA TYR A 181 -13.37 -14.10 -8.06
C TYR A 181 -14.53 -13.50 -8.84
N GLY A 182 -14.47 -13.46 -10.18
CA GLY A 182 -15.35 -12.65 -11.01
C GLY A 182 -14.87 -11.19 -11.12
N GLN A 183 -15.56 -10.41 -11.96
CA GLN A 183 -15.37 -8.95 -12.04
C GLN A 183 -15.91 -8.22 -10.80
N GLU A 184 -16.81 -8.88 -10.07
CA GLU A 184 -17.44 -8.37 -8.87
C GLU A 184 -17.80 -9.54 -7.98
N PHE A 185 -17.56 -9.40 -6.68
CA PHE A 185 -18.05 -10.34 -5.67
C PHE A 185 -18.48 -9.63 -4.38
N GLU A 186 -19.49 -10.22 -3.75
CA GLU A 186 -19.94 -9.90 -2.39
C GLU A 186 -19.44 -11.04 -1.49
N PRO A 187 -18.50 -10.79 -0.56
CA PRO A 187 -17.91 -11.81 0.28
C PRO A 187 -18.90 -12.44 1.26
#